data_AF-A0A4R1R9X3-F1
#
_entry.id   AF-A0A4R1R9X3-F1
#
_cell.length_a   1.000
_cell.length_b   1.000
_cell.length_c   1.000
_cell.angle_alpha   90.00
_cell.angle_beta   90.00
_cell.angle_gamma   90.00
#
_symmetry.space_group_name_H-M   'P 1'
#
loop_
_entity.id
_entity.type
_entity.pdbx_description
1 polymer ?
#
loop_
_entity_poly.entity_id
_entity_poly.type
_entity_poly.pdbx_seq_one_letter_code
_entity_poly.pdbx_strand_id
1 'polypeptide(L)'
;SLSAAMKGAHLLTDDGVVVRVHPEGLGSYIDAHPWANFLKSATLYEASRLQRVDLLKRSLDFLNVSATEAKQKFLLGANTRDVNGTLSPENHELLTLYNEACAAFCQANANWRFVSINDVVAYGELTDDRHYTRLGYLEIANYINEEIRSAEVTVEKRKAVKPVGPNLEDMIRSGRMVSRLHLFGTKKGTLSQVKRVIKLTPLSAVFRKRFIGPKKNSRAA
;
A
#
# COMPACT_ATOMS: atom_id res chain seq x y z
N SER A 1 -2.33 -0.91 3.87
CA SER A 1 -2.39 0.53 4.21
C SER A 1 -2.03 0.72 5.69
N LEU A 2 -1.62 1.93 6.10
CA LEU A 2 -1.35 2.25 7.51
C LEU A 2 -2.63 2.14 8.37
N SER A 3 -3.78 2.54 7.84
CA SER A 3 -5.09 2.36 8.50
C SER A 3 -5.44 0.90 8.78
N ALA A 4 -5.07 -0.02 7.89
CA ALA A 4 -5.25 -1.45 8.16
C ALA A 4 -4.33 -1.93 9.28
N ALA A 5 -3.10 -1.41 9.39
CA ALA A 5 -2.16 -1.77 10.44
C ALA A 5 -2.65 -1.37 11.85
N MET A 6 -3.55 -0.38 11.93
CA MET A 6 -4.25 -0.04 13.18
C MET A 6 -5.22 -1.13 13.63
N LYS A 7 -5.67 -2.01 12.72
CA LYS A 7 -6.63 -3.09 12.98
C LYS A 7 -5.96 -4.46 13.09
N GLY A 8 -6.69 -5.37 13.71
CA GLY A 8 -6.33 -6.78 13.83
C GLY A 8 -5.53 -7.08 15.08
N ALA A 9 -5.50 -8.37 15.39
CA ALA A 9 -4.71 -8.94 16.46
C ALA A 9 -3.26 -9.16 16.01
N HIS A 10 -2.35 -9.29 16.96
CA HIS A 10 -1.01 -9.78 16.70
C HIS A 10 -0.79 -11.07 17.49
N LEU A 11 0.04 -11.94 16.96
CA LEU A 11 0.53 -13.13 17.64
C LEU A 11 2.02 -12.92 17.92
N LEU A 12 2.47 -13.27 19.12
CA LEU A 12 3.87 -13.39 19.46
C LEU A 12 4.21 -14.88 19.47
N THR A 13 5.11 -15.29 18.61
CA THR A 13 5.66 -16.65 18.58
C THR A 13 6.72 -16.83 19.67
N ASP A 14 7.05 -18.09 19.98
CA ASP A 14 8.03 -18.48 21.02
C ASP A 14 9.45 -17.97 20.75
N ASP A 15 9.83 -17.81 19.49
CA ASP A 15 11.08 -17.20 19.04
C ASP A 15 11.08 -15.66 19.08
N GLY A 16 10.01 -15.04 19.59
CA GLY A 16 9.90 -13.60 19.79
C GLY A 16 9.43 -12.82 18.56
N VAL A 17 8.97 -13.48 17.50
CA VAL A 17 8.45 -12.82 16.30
C VAL A 17 7.00 -12.38 16.49
N VAL A 18 6.72 -11.10 16.20
CA VAL A 18 5.36 -10.56 16.22
C VAL A 18 4.75 -10.65 14.81
N VAL A 19 3.71 -11.46 14.68
CA VAL A 19 2.96 -11.68 13.44
C VAL A 19 1.62 -10.95 13.53
N ARG A 20 1.36 -10.02 12.62
CA ARG A 20 0.03 -9.40 12.52
C ARG A 20 -0.96 -10.38 11.86
N VAL A 21 -2.06 -10.65 12.55
CA VAL A 21 -3.20 -11.41 12.03
C VAL A 21 -4.10 -10.44 11.28
N HIS A 22 -4.07 -10.53 9.95
CA HIS A 22 -5.03 -9.79 9.14
C HIS A 22 -6.44 -10.33 9.41
N PRO A 23 -7.45 -9.47 9.69
CA PRO A 23 -8.79 -9.91 10.07
C PRO A 23 -9.43 -10.87 9.06
N GLU A 24 -9.16 -10.68 7.77
CA GLU A 24 -9.74 -11.51 6.69
C GLU A 24 -8.86 -12.69 6.23
N GLY A 25 -7.61 -12.75 6.67
CA GLY A 25 -6.63 -13.70 6.12
C GLY A 25 -6.31 -14.80 7.10
N LEU A 26 -5.58 -14.44 8.15
CA LEU A 26 -5.11 -15.43 9.12
C LEU A 26 -6.20 -15.71 10.18
N GLY A 27 -7.10 -14.75 10.46
CA GLY A 27 -8.23 -14.95 11.36
C GLY A 27 -9.12 -16.13 10.93
N SER A 28 -9.57 -16.12 9.67
CA SER A 28 -10.38 -17.21 9.10
C SER A 28 -9.66 -18.56 9.08
N TYR A 29 -8.33 -18.57 8.88
CA TYR A 29 -7.54 -19.79 8.98
C TYR A 29 -7.45 -20.31 10.41
N ILE A 30 -7.20 -19.43 11.39
CA ILE A 30 -7.13 -19.74 12.82
C ILE A 30 -8.46 -20.30 13.30
N ASP A 31 -9.56 -19.65 12.92
CA ASP A 31 -10.92 -20.07 13.26
C ASP A 31 -11.24 -21.46 12.70
N ALA A 32 -10.78 -21.74 11.47
CA ALA A 32 -10.97 -23.04 10.82
C ALA A 32 -9.99 -24.14 11.31
N HIS A 33 -8.84 -23.76 11.88
CA HIS A 33 -7.77 -24.68 12.30
C HIS A 33 -7.19 -24.31 13.67
N PRO A 34 -8.00 -24.27 14.74
CA PRO A 34 -7.53 -23.88 16.07
C PRO A 34 -6.46 -24.84 16.63
N TRP A 35 -6.32 -26.02 16.04
CA TRP A 35 -5.34 -27.06 16.42
C TRP A 35 -3.99 -26.94 15.70
N ALA A 36 -3.80 -25.93 14.84
CA ALA A 36 -2.58 -25.79 14.06
C ALA A 36 -1.35 -25.67 14.98
N ASN A 37 -0.28 -26.42 14.68
CA ASN A 37 0.88 -26.52 15.58
C ASN A 37 1.55 -25.17 15.88
N PHE A 38 1.56 -24.24 14.92
CA PHE A 38 2.15 -22.91 15.13
C PHE A 38 1.34 -22.04 16.12
N LEU A 39 0.08 -22.37 16.38
CA LEU A 39 -0.75 -21.68 17.38
C LEU A 39 -0.48 -22.18 18.80
N LYS A 40 0.07 -23.40 18.96
CA LYS A 40 0.27 -24.01 20.28
C LYS A 40 1.27 -23.25 21.14
N SER A 41 2.24 -22.58 20.53
CA SER A 41 3.24 -21.75 21.22
C SER A 41 3.07 -20.25 20.97
N ALA A 42 2.06 -19.83 20.20
CA ALA A 42 1.80 -18.42 19.94
C ALA A 42 0.92 -17.81 21.04
N THR A 43 1.31 -16.64 21.54
CA THR A 43 0.50 -15.84 22.47
C THR A 43 -0.14 -14.67 21.75
N LEU A 44 -1.35 -14.30 22.17
CA LEU A 44 -1.99 -13.08 21.67
C LEU A 44 -1.22 -11.86 22.17
N TYR A 45 -0.75 -11.03 21.24
CA TYR A 45 -0.15 -9.73 21.52
C TYR A 45 -1.13 -8.63 21.15
N GLU A 46 -1.72 -8.01 22.17
CA GLU A 46 -2.62 -6.88 21.99
C GLU A 46 -1.86 -5.58 22.21
N ALA A 47 -1.41 -4.97 21.10
CA ALA A 47 -0.89 -3.62 21.17
C ALA A 47 -2.00 -2.66 21.63
N SER A 48 -1.74 -1.95 22.74
CA SER A 48 -2.63 -0.91 23.25
C SER A 48 -2.82 0.21 22.22
N ARG A 49 -3.91 0.97 22.35
CA ARG A 49 -4.20 2.11 21.46
C ARG A 49 -3.03 3.09 21.38
N LEU A 50 -2.42 3.41 22.53
CA LEU A 50 -1.26 4.30 22.61
C LEU A 50 -0.06 3.75 21.85
N GLN A 51 0.24 2.46 21.98
CA GLN A 51 1.33 1.81 21.25
C GLN A 51 1.07 1.81 19.73
N ARG A 52 -0.18 1.56 19.30
CA ARG A 52 -0.54 1.62 17.88
C ARG A 52 -0.34 3.03 17.31
N VAL A 53 -0.75 4.07 18.04
CA VAL A 53 -0.53 5.46 17.64
C VAL A 53 0.95 5.83 17.62
N ASP A 54 1.75 5.37 18.60
CA ASP A 54 3.20 5.59 18.60
C ASP A 54 3.88 4.95 17.39
N LEU A 55 3.52 3.71 17.05
CA LEU A 55 4.01 3.05 15.83
C LEU A 55 3.59 3.77 14.55
N LEU A 56 2.36 4.29 14.51
CA LEU A 56 1.87 5.11 13.39
C LEU A 56 2.70 6.38 13.26
N LYS A 57 2.93 7.11 14.35
CA LYS A 57 3.75 8.34 14.36
C LYS A 57 5.16 8.08 13.84
N ARG A 58 5.84 7.05 14.36
CA ARG A 58 7.18 6.65 13.88
C ARG A 58 7.21 6.30 12.40
N SER A 59 6.16 5.64 11.91
CA SER A 59 6.02 5.32 10.49
C SER A 59 5.84 6.58 9.64
N LEU A 60 5.03 7.54 10.09
CA LEU A 60 4.83 8.82 9.42
C LEU A 60 6.11 9.66 9.42
N ASP A 61 6.83 9.70 10.53
CA ASP A 61 8.13 10.38 10.63
C ASP A 61 9.15 9.79 9.65
N PHE A 62 9.23 8.45 9.59
CA PHE A 62 10.07 7.75 8.61
C PHE A 62 9.71 8.11 7.16
N LEU A 63 8.41 8.13 6.82
CA LEU A 63 7.95 8.55 5.49
C LEU A 63 8.28 10.02 5.20
N ASN A 64 8.21 10.88 6.21
CA ASN A 64 8.53 12.29 6.06
C ASN A 64 9.97 12.51 5.61
N VAL A 65 10.90 11.86 6.32
CA VAL A 65 12.34 11.96 6.04
C VAL A 65 12.75 11.23 4.77
N SER A 66 12.01 10.20 4.36
CA SER A 66 12.34 9.41 3.17
C SER A 66 11.85 10.06 1.87
N ALA A 67 10.79 10.85 1.90
CA ALA A 67 10.18 11.45 0.72
C ALA A 67 10.71 12.88 0.45
N THR A 68 12.04 13.06 0.38
CA THR A 68 12.66 14.41 0.28
C THR A 68 12.34 15.15 -1.03
N GLU A 69 12.25 14.42 -2.14
CA GLU A 69 12.05 15.00 -3.48
C GLU A 69 10.60 15.39 -3.78
N ALA A 70 9.65 14.96 -2.94
CA ALA A 70 8.24 15.21 -3.17
C ALA A 70 7.87 16.64 -2.74
N LYS A 71 7.52 17.48 -3.72
CA LYS A 71 7.03 18.86 -3.48
C LYS A 71 5.75 18.90 -2.65
N GLN A 72 4.90 17.91 -2.82
CA GLN A 72 3.64 17.73 -2.10
C GLN A 72 3.44 16.27 -1.76
N LYS A 73 2.88 16.02 -0.58
CA LYS A 73 2.61 14.68 -0.07
C LYS A 73 1.16 14.64 0.40
N PHE A 74 0.43 13.62 -0.02
CA PHE A 74 -0.96 13.42 0.37
C PHE A 74 -1.06 12.20 1.28
N LEU A 75 -1.65 12.39 2.46
CA LEU A 75 -1.92 11.33 3.42
C LEU A 75 -3.41 11.04 3.41
N LEU A 76 -3.77 9.88 2.88
CA LEU A 76 -5.16 9.45 2.83
C LEU A 76 -5.63 8.98 4.21
N GLY A 77 -6.76 9.55 4.64
CA GLY A 77 -7.53 9.06 5.78
C GLY A 77 -8.12 7.68 5.51
N ALA A 78 -8.70 7.09 6.54
CA ALA A 78 -9.54 5.92 6.45
C ALA A 78 -11.02 6.32 6.35
N ASN A 79 -11.81 5.49 5.66
CA ASN A 79 -13.26 5.57 5.74
C ASN A 79 -13.70 5.11 7.15
N THR A 80 -14.47 5.94 7.86
CA THR A 80 -15.07 5.56 9.16
C THR A 80 -16.56 5.26 9.03
N ARG A 81 -17.14 5.43 7.84
CA ARG A 81 -18.56 5.14 7.62
C ARG A 81 -18.77 3.64 7.55
N ASP A 82 -19.75 3.14 8.31
CA ASP A 82 -20.10 1.72 8.31
C ASP A 82 -20.88 1.37 7.06
N VAL A 83 -20.23 0.62 6.16
CA VAL A 83 -20.83 0.14 4.91
C VAL A 83 -21.22 -1.31 5.14
N ASN A 84 -22.51 -1.60 4.93
CA ASN A 84 -23.11 -2.92 5.10
C ASN A 84 -23.14 -3.48 6.55
N GLY A 85 -22.95 -2.65 7.58
CA GLY A 85 -23.05 -3.10 8.98
C GLY A 85 -21.86 -3.95 9.44
N THR A 86 -20.70 -3.79 8.80
CA THR A 86 -19.52 -4.65 8.97
C THR A 86 -18.46 -4.03 9.86
N LEU A 87 -18.57 -2.72 10.16
CA LEU A 87 -17.58 -2.01 10.95
C LEU A 87 -17.88 -2.14 12.44
N SER A 88 -17.07 -2.93 13.16
CA SER A 88 -17.19 -3.04 14.62
C SER A 88 -16.90 -1.70 15.31
N PRO A 89 -17.50 -1.43 16.50
CA PRO A 89 -17.22 -0.21 17.27
C PRO A 89 -15.73 0.01 17.55
N GLU A 90 -15.00 -1.07 17.88
CA GLU A 90 -13.55 -1.00 18.11
C GLU A 90 -12.79 -0.58 16.84
N ASN A 91 -13.13 -1.14 15.68
CA ASN A 91 -12.50 -0.76 14.43
C ASN A 91 -12.86 0.67 14.04
N HIS A 92 -14.09 1.11 14.28
CA HIS A 92 -14.51 2.49 14.08
C HIS A 92 -13.67 3.46 14.92
N GLU A 93 -13.47 3.18 16.20
CA GLU A 93 -12.62 3.99 17.10
C GLU A 93 -11.16 4.02 16.63
N LEU A 94 -10.60 2.87 16.21
CA LEU A 94 -9.22 2.80 15.70
C LEU A 94 -9.03 3.60 14.40
N LEU A 95 -10.03 3.60 13.51
CA LEU A 95 -9.98 4.39 12.28
C LEU A 95 -10.15 5.89 12.53
N THR A 96 -10.98 6.24 13.50
CA THR A 96 -11.14 7.63 13.95
C THR A 96 -9.82 8.15 14.51
N LEU A 97 -9.18 7.38 15.40
CA LEU A 97 -7.89 7.70 15.97
C LEU A 97 -6.77 7.80 14.91
N TYR A 98 -6.80 6.92 13.91
CA TYR A 98 -5.91 7.02 12.75
C TYR A 98 -6.08 8.35 12.01
N ASN A 99 -7.32 8.73 11.69
CA ASN A 99 -7.61 9.98 10.98
C ASN A 99 -7.16 11.21 11.78
N GLU A 100 -7.44 11.24 13.09
CA GLU A 100 -6.99 12.32 13.98
C GLU A 100 -5.47 12.44 14.01
N ALA A 101 -4.75 11.32 14.17
CA ALA A 101 -3.29 11.32 14.19
C ALA A 101 -2.70 11.76 12.84
N CYS A 102 -3.28 11.31 11.72
CA CYS A 102 -2.85 11.71 10.38
C CYS A 102 -3.13 13.20 10.13
N ALA A 103 -4.29 13.71 10.52
CA ALA A 103 -4.63 15.12 10.38
C ALA A 103 -3.69 16.01 11.21
N ALA A 104 -3.43 15.66 12.46
CA ALA A 104 -2.48 16.36 13.32
C ALA A 104 -1.05 16.35 12.74
N PHE A 105 -0.62 15.21 12.20
CA PHE A 105 0.67 15.11 11.52
C PHE A 105 0.77 16.03 10.29
N CYS A 106 -0.26 16.09 9.44
CA CYS A 106 -0.27 16.99 8.30
C CYS A 106 -0.33 18.47 8.71
N GLN A 107 -1.04 18.81 9.80
CA GLN A 107 -1.04 20.18 10.34
C GLN A 107 0.36 20.61 10.80
N ALA A 108 1.14 19.69 11.38
CA ALA A 108 2.49 19.96 11.83
C ALA A 108 3.54 20.01 10.69
N ASN A 109 3.21 19.50 9.49
CA ASN A 109 4.16 19.38 8.38
C ASN A 109 3.62 20.05 7.11
N ALA A 110 4.15 21.23 6.76
CA ALA A 110 3.61 22.10 5.72
C ALA A 110 3.52 21.50 4.30
N ASN A 111 4.34 20.50 3.97
CA ASN A 111 4.33 19.81 2.67
C ASN A 111 3.39 18.60 2.61
N TRP A 112 2.70 18.29 3.72
CA TRP A 112 1.71 17.23 3.79
C TRP A 112 0.28 17.79 3.76
N ARG A 113 -0.59 17.08 3.03
CA ARG A 113 -2.03 17.35 2.96
C ARG A 113 -2.79 16.12 3.43
N PHE A 114 -3.66 16.30 4.40
CA PHE A 114 -4.57 15.24 4.83
C PHE A 114 -5.78 15.20 3.89
N VAL A 115 -6.13 14.00 3.42
CA VAL A 115 -7.27 13.77 2.53
C VAL A 115 -8.28 12.90 3.25
N SER A 116 -9.39 13.49 3.68
CA SER A 116 -10.47 12.79 4.36
C SER A 116 -11.29 11.98 3.35
N ILE A 117 -11.25 10.64 3.45
CA ILE A 117 -12.04 9.76 2.58
C ILE A 117 -13.54 9.95 2.81
N ASN A 118 -13.94 10.29 4.04
CA ASN A 118 -15.33 10.55 4.36
C ASN A 118 -15.90 11.74 3.57
N ASP A 119 -15.05 12.73 3.27
CA ASP A 119 -15.46 13.96 2.60
C ASP A 119 -15.28 13.87 1.08
N VAL A 120 -14.28 13.09 0.62
CA VAL A 120 -13.92 13.00 -0.80
C VAL A 120 -14.71 11.93 -1.55
N VAL A 121 -14.94 10.77 -0.92
CA VAL A 121 -15.58 9.63 -1.60
C VAL A 121 -17.04 9.57 -1.25
N ALA A 122 -17.91 9.53 -2.24
CA ALA A 122 -19.35 9.39 -2.04
C ALA A 122 -19.69 8.04 -1.37
N TYR A 123 -20.70 8.02 -0.49
CA TYR A 123 -21.05 6.81 0.26
C TYR A 123 -21.40 5.62 -0.66
N GLY A 124 -22.09 5.87 -1.77
CA GLY A 124 -22.45 4.84 -2.76
C GLY A 124 -21.26 4.25 -3.52
N GLU A 125 -20.09 4.87 -3.45
CA GLU A 125 -18.85 4.41 -4.10
C GLU A 125 -17.91 3.67 -3.15
N LEU A 126 -18.39 3.38 -1.94
CA LEU A 126 -17.71 2.52 -0.97
C LEU A 126 -18.18 1.07 -1.14
N THR A 127 -17.24 0.14 -1.23
CA THR A 127 -17.54 -1.30 -1.19
C THR A 127 -17.57 -1.80 0.25
N ASP A 128 -16.63 -1.31 1.07
CA ASP A 128 -16.52 -1.59 2.50
C ASP A 128 -15.71 -0.48 3.21
N ASP A 129 -15.18 -0.75 4.39
CA ASP A 129 -14.38 0.16 5.20
C ASP A 129 -12.97 0.46 4.63
N ARG A 130 -12.56 -0.22 3.56
CA ARG A 130 -11.20 -0.18 2.98
C ARG A 130 -11.15 -0.15 1.46
N HIS A 131 -12.23 -0.54 0.78
CA HIS A 131 -12.30 -0.68 -0.67
C HIS A 131 -13.33 0.26 -1.26
N TYR A 132 -12.99 0.77 -2.44
CA TYR A 132 -13.81 1.69 -3.22
C TYR A 132 -14.17 1.05 -4.56
N THR A 133 -15.26 1.51 -5.15
CA THR A 133 -15.53 1.25 -6.56
C THR A 133 -14.50 1.96 -7.42
N ARG A 134 -14.51 1.68 -8.73
CA ARG A 134 -13.68 2.41 -9.69
C ARG A 134 -13.97 3.93 -9.66
N LEU A 135 -15.22 4.33 -9.46
CA LEU A 135 -15.59 5.75 -9.39
C LEU A 135 -15.05 6.39 -8.11
N GLY A 136 -15.13 5.70 -6.96
CA GLY A 136 -14.53 6.21 -5.72
C GLY A 136 -13.02 6.42 -5.83
N TYR A 137 -12.28 5.53 -6.51
CA TYR A 137 -10.86 5.78 -6.82
C TYR A 137 -10.64 7.02 -7.71
N LEU A 138 -11.54 7.27 -8.67
CA LEU A 138 -11.48 8.46 -9.52
C LEU A 138 -11.79 9.75 -8.74
N GLU A 139 -12.71 9.72 -7.79
CA GLU A 139 -13.00 10.85 -6.90
C GLU A 139 -11.76 11.27 -6.11
N ILE A 140 -11.06 10.30 -5.50
CA ILE A 140 -9.80 10.55 -4.80
C ILE A 140 -8.75 11.15 -5.74
N ALA A 141 -8.59 10.59 -6.94
CA ALA A 141 -7.62 11.09 -7.91
C ALA A 141 -7.95 12.51 -8.38
N ASN A 142 -9.23 12.80 -8.64
CA ASN A 142 -9.70 14.12 -9.04
C ASN A 142 -9.46 15.16 -7.95
N TYR A 143 -9.75 14.82 -6.69
CA TYR A 143 -9.48 15.68 -5.54
C TYR A 143 -7.99 16.02 -5.44
N ILE A 144 -7.11 15.02 -5.50
CA ILE A 144 -5.65 15.23 -5.43
C ILE A 144 -5.17 16.11 -6.59
N ASN A 145 -5.65 15.86 -7.81
CA ASN A 145 -5.27 16.66 -8.98
C ASN A 145 -5.70 18.12 -8.86
N GLU A 146 -6.88 18.39 -8.27
CA GLU A 146 -7.36 19.75 -8.06
C GLU A 146 -6.54 20.48 -6.98
N GLU A 147 -6.17 19.79 -5.91
CA GLU A 147 -5.28 20.33 -4.86
C GLU A 147 -3.89 20.68 -5.42
N ILE A 148 -3.33 19.82 -6.27
CA ILE A 148 -2.05 20.07 -6.95
C ILE A 148 -2.19 21.34 -7.83
N ARG A 149 -3.22 21.41 -8.68
CA ARG A 149 -3.44 22.55 -9.58
C ARG A 149 -3.62 23.86 -8.81
N SER A 150 -4.41 23.86 -7.74
CA SER A 150 -4.66 25.05 -6.91
C SER A 150 -3.39 25.58 -6.26
N ALA A 151 -2.48 24.69 -5.87
CA ALA A 151 -1.19 25.07 -5.32
C ALA A 151 -0.23 25.67 -6.37
N GLU A 152 -0.22 25.14 -7.59
CA GLU A 152 0.59 25.67 -8.70
C GLU A 152 0.17 27.09 -9.09
N VAL A 153 -1.14 27.36 -9.19
CA VAL A 153 -1.70 28.69 -9.49
C VAL A 153 -1.31 29.74 -8.43
N THR A 154 -1.12 29.30 -7.18
CA THR A 154 -0.69 30.19 -6.08
C THR A 154 0.79 30.57 -6.18
N VAL A 155 1.63 29.71 -6.78
CA VAL A 155 3.05 29.99 -7.01
C VAL A 155 3.26 30.91 -8.21
N GLU A 156 2.47 30.77 -9.28
CA GLU A 156 2.57 31.59 -10.50
C GLU A 156 2.15 33.07 -10.30
N LYS A 157 1.34 33.39 -9.29
CA LYS A 157 0.98 34.78 -8.97
C LYS A 157 2.10 35.58 -8.29
N ARG A 158 3.23 34.97 -7.93
CA ARG A 158 4.45 35.71 -7.53
C ARG A 158 5.15 36.17 -8.80
N LYS A 159 5.05 37.48 -9.11
CA LYS A 159 5.71 38.10 -10.27
C LYS A 159 7.13 37.56 -10.46
N ALA A 160 7.36 36.92 -11.59
CA ALA A 160 8.68 36.45 -11.99
C ALA A 160 9.65 37.64 -12.07
N VAL A 161 10.70 37.59 -11.25
CA VAL A 161 11.92 38.37 -11.51
C VAL A 161 12.52 37.79 -12.79
N LYS A 162 12.70 38.63 -13.83
CA LYS A 162 13.27 38.21 -15.11
C LYS A 162 14.65 37.59 -14.88
N PRO A 163 14.88 36.31 -15.25
CA PRO A 163 16.22 35.75 -15.21
C PRO A 163 17.06 36.37 -16.34
N VAL A 164 18.21 36.92 -15.97
CA VAL A 164 19.26 37.33 -16.92
C VAL A 164 20.03 36.07 -17.30
N GLY A 165 19.78 35.53 -18.50
CA GLY A 165 20.48 34.36 -19.03
C GLY A 165 19.84 33.82 -20.32
N PRO A 166 20.58 33.10 -21.17
CA PRO A 166 20.11 32.68 -22.49
C PRO A 166 18.93 31.69 -22.39
N ASN A 167 17.97 31.84 -23.29
CA ASN A 167 16.71 31.10 -23.33
C ASN A 167 16.94 29.61 -23.66
N LEU A 168 16.30 28.73 -22.89
CA LEU A 168 16.29 27.28 -23.05
C LEU A 168 15.85 26.84 -24.45
N GLU A 169 14.98 27.61 -25.11
CA GLU A 169 14.54 27.37 -26.50
C GLU A 169 15.68 27.44 -27.52
N ASP A 170 16.66 28.32 -27.31
CA ASP A 170 17.83 28.45 -28.18
C ASP A 170 18.79 27.27 -28.00
N MET A 171 18.89 26.73 -26.77
CA MET A 171 19.64 25.51 -26.49
C MET A 171 19.00 24.28 -27.15
N ILE A 172 17.68 24.14 -27.09
CA ILE A 172 16.95 22.99 -27.66
C ILE A 172 17.07 22.94 -29.19
N ARG A 173 17.08 24.08 -29.88
CA ARG A 173 17.23 24.14 -31.34
C ARG A 173 18.60 23.70 -31.85
N SER A 174 19.63 23.70 -30.99
CA SER A 174 20.99 23.29 -31.36
C SER A 174 21.28 21.79 -31.17
N GLY A 175 20.35 21.02 -30.59
CA GLY A 175 20.54 19.60 -30.28
C GLY A 175 20.21 18.67 -31.45
N ARG A 176 21.18 17.85 -31.89
CA ARG A 176 20.98 16.78 -32.88
C ARG A 176 19.93 15.75 -32.41
N MET A 177 19.10 15.27 -33.34
CA MET A 177 18.07 14.24 -33.05
C MET A 177 18.69 12.91 -32.59
N VAL A 178 18.14 12.37 -31.50
CA VAL A 178 18.48 11.04 -30.99
C VAL A 178 17.83 9.97 -31.87
N SER A 179 18.66 9.10 -32.46
CA SER A 179 18.22 7.96 -33.26
C SER A 179 17.44 6.95 -32.43
N ARG A 180 16.35 6.42 -33.01
CA ARG A 180 15.47 5.36 -32.44
C ARG A 180 16.19 4.09 -31.97
N LEU A 181 17.46 3.89 -32.33
CA LEU A 181 18.25 2.74 -31.87
C LEU A 181 18.72 2.83 -30.41
N HIS A 182 18.64 3.99 -29.74
CA HIS A 182 19.03 4.09 -28.31
C HIS A 182 17.89 3.82 -27.31
N LEU A 183 16.63 3.77 -27.77
CA LEU A 183 15.46 3.50 -26.90
C LEU A 183 15.08 2.01 -26.84
N PHE A 184 15.58 1.19 -27.76
CA PHE A 184 15.29 -0.24 -27.77
C PHE A 184 16.59 -1.04 -27.81
N GLY A 185 17.07 -1.37 -26.62
CA GLY A 185 18.11 -2.38 -26.42
C GLY A 185 17.70 -3.69 -27.08
N THR A 186 18.62 -4.23 -27.87
CA THR A 186 18.52 -5.47 -28.62
C THR A 186 18.41 -6.68 -27.68
N LYS A 187 17.22 -7.29 -27.59
CA LYS A 187 17.07 -8.76 -27.44
C LYS A 187 15.65 -9.20 -27.82
N LYS A 188 15.57 -9.97 -28.92
CA LYS A 188 14.37 -10.66 -29.39
C LYS A 188 14.02 -11.82 -28.45
N GLY A 189 12.75 -11.95 -28.06
CA GLY A 189 12.24 -13.15 -27.39
C GLY A 189 10.88 -13.00 -26.71
N THR A 190 9.80 -13.11 -27.50
CA THR A 190 8.44 -13.61 -27.17
C THR A 190 7.64 -13.07 -25.96
N LEU A 191 6.64 -12.24 -26.31
CA LEU A 191 5.25 -12.10 -25.80
C LEU A 191 4.99 -12.20 -24.28
N SER A 192 4.66 -11.04 -23.70
CA SER A 192 4.10 -10.90 -22.35
C SER A 192 2.64 -11.38 -22.29
N GLN A 193 2.38 -12.48 -21.58
CA GLN A 193 1.08 -12.72 -20.97
C GLN A 193 0.96 -11.86 -19.70
N VAL A 194 -0.03 -10.98 -19.69
CA VAL A 194 -0.39 -10.17 -18.54
C VAL A 194 -0.77 -11.11 -17.39
N LYS A 195 -0.04 -10.93 -16.27
CA LYS A 195 0.03 -11.78 -15.08
C LYS A 195 -1.32 -12.19 -14.52
N ARG A 196 -1.63 -13.49 -14.65
CA ARG A 196 -2.47 -14.25 -13.73
C ARG A 196 -1.72 -14.47 -12.41
N VAL A 197 -2.43 -14.26 -11.30
CA VAL A 197 -2.33 -15.00 -10.03
C VAL A 197 -0.99 -14.97 -9.31
N ILE A 198 -0.91 -14.19 -8.23
CA ILE A 198 -0.02 -14.49 -7.10
C ILE A 198 -0.89 -15.03 -5.97
N LYS A 199 -1.23 -16.33 -6.05
CA LYS A 199 -1.47 -17.15 -4.87
C LYS A 199 -0.09 -17.57 -4.37
N LEU A 200 0.31 -17.08 -3.20
CA LEU A 200 1.48 -17.58 -2.49
C LEU A 200 1.19 -19.02 -2.05
N THR A 201 1.77 -19.99 -2.77
CA THR A 201 1.87 -21.38 -2.28
C THR A 201 3.30 -21.57 -1.78
N PRO A 202 3.53 -22.11 -0.57
CA PRO A 202 4.89 -22.25 -0.02
C PRO A 202 5.70 -23.32 -0.76
N LEU A 203 6.99 -23.03 -0.96
CA LEU A 203 7.98 -23.76 -1.75
C LEU A 203 8.55 -25.03 -1.07
N SER A 204 7.82 -25.71 -0.19
CA SER A 204 8.35 -26.91 0.50
C SER A 204 7.86 -28.26 -0.06
N ALA A 205 7.07 -28.29 -1.15
CA ALA A 205 6.45 -29.54 -1.63
C ALA A 205 6.99 -30.12 -2.96
N VAL A 206 8.09 -29.63 -3.55
CA VAL A 206 8.54 -30.11 -4.89
C VAL A 206 9.81 -30.98 -4.88
N PHE A 207 10.50 -31.14 -3.75
CA PHE A 207 11.63 -32.09 -3.67
C PHE A 207 11.30 -33.33 -2.87
N ARG A 208 10.44 -34.20 -3.43
CA ARG A 208 10.50 -35.66 -3.23
C ARG A 208 9.69 -36.37 -4.30
N LYS A 209 10.35 -36.73 -5.40
CA LYS A 209 10.33 -38.08 -6.00
C LYS A 209 10.94 -38.03 -7.40
N ARG A 210 12.19 -38.48 -7.52
CA ARG A 210 12.65 -39.24 -8.69
C ARG A 210 13.92 -40.02 -8.33
N PHE A 211 13.71 -41.17 -7.71
CA PHE A 211 14.51 -42.35 -7.98
C PHE A 211 13.51 -43.48 -8.25
N ILE A 212 13.21 -43.69 -9.53
CA ILE A 212 12.61 -44.92 -10.03
C ILE A 212 13.74 -45.59 -10.83
N GLY A 213 14.32 -46.64 -10.26
CA GLY A 213 15.21 -47.55 -10.98
C GLY A 213 14.43 -48.41 -11.99
N PRO A 214 15.11 -49.01 -12.97
CA PRO A 214 14.47 -49.60 -14.14
C PRO A 214 13.77 -50.93 -13.82
N LYS A 215 12.60 -51.12 -14.43
CA LYS A 215 11.88 -52.40 -14.47
C LYS A 215 12.69 -53.43 -15.26
N LYS A 216 12.99 -54.59 -14.66
CA LYS A 216 13.34 -55.82 -15.39
C LYS A 216 12.08 -56.66 -15.57
N ASN A 217 11.84 -57.04 -16.81
CA ASN A 217 10.91 -58.09 -17.23
C ASN A 217 11.47 -59.47 -16.84
N SER A 218 10.59 -60.36 -16.36
CA SER A 218 10.73 -61.80 -16.59
C SER A 218 9.36 -62.48 -16.47
N ARG A 219 8.98 -63.19 -17.53
CA ARG A 219 7.88 -64.16 -17.64
C ARG A 219 8.30 -65.54 -17.09
N ALA A 220 7.30 -66.41 -16.92
CA ALA A 220 7.31 -67.87 -16.71
C ALA A 220 7.62 -68.33 -15.27
N ALA A 221 6.94 -69.32 -14.69
CA ALA A 221 6.15 -70.42 -15.26
C ALA A 221 4.80 -70.61 -14.53
#